data_AF-A0ABD0T9A8-F1
#
_entry.id   AF-A0ABD0T9A8-F1
#
_cell.length_a   1.000
_cell.length_b   1.000
_cell.length_c   1.000
_cell.angle_alpha   90.00
_cell.angle_beta   90.00
_cell.angle_gamma   90.00
#
_symmetry.space_group_name_H-M   'P 1'
#
loop_
_entity.id
_entity.type
_entity.pdbx_description
1 polymer ?
#
loop_
_entity_poly.entity_id
_entity_poly.type
_entity_poly.pdbx_seq_one_letter_code
_entity_poly.pdbx_strand_id
1 'polypeptide(L)'
;MESGFVRGQSNNLPKVNMVMVLDFLANNPLYTSAEVRGVKLSTSARESYGDDAIGYVQVQRQGQECTVKARITPEHKVKSKPYRCTFVCNEETECIISVCCEDCAASLGGCKHAIALIMWLNRRTEEPSCTSVKCYWRKAKLSTVGSSLKFIKTADLVTPISKKAKTSKLNLPTSDGSFLKEIVEK
;
A
#
# COMPACT_ATOMS: atom_id res chain seq x y z
N MET A 1 5.55 -18.41 1.47
CA MET A 1 4.13 -18.33 1.09
C MET A 1 3.41 -19.35 1.94
N GLU A 2 2.25 -18.99 2.47
CA GLU A 2 1.48 -19.90 3.34
C GLU A 2 0.75 -20.96 2.51
N SER A 3 0.43 -22.12 3.09
CA SER A 3 -0.27 -23.20 2.41
C SER A 3 -1.66 -22.76 1.95
N GLY A 4 -1.99 -22.98 0.68
CA GLY A 4 -3.26 -22.56 0.09
C GLY A 4 -3.30 -21.11 -0.41
N PHE A 5 -2.20 -20.36 -0.28
CA PHE A 5 -2.07 -19.01 -0.84
C PHE A 5 -1.35 -19.03 -2.19
N VAL A 6 -1.81 -18.16 -3.10
CA VAL A 6 -1.15 -17.88 -4.38
C VAL A 6 -0.51 -16.48 -4.37
N ARG A 7 0.41 -16.23 -5.30
CA ARG A 7 1.06 -14.92 -5.46
C ARG A 7 0.02 -13.88 -5.86
N GLY A 8 0.00 -12.75 -5.16
CA GLY A 8 -0.81 -11.60 -5.56
C GLY A 8 -0.32 -11.03 -6.88
N GLN A 9 -1.24 -10.88 -7.82
CA GLN A 9 -1.06 -10.38 -9.18
C GLN A 9 -2.22 -9.45 -9.53
N SER A 10 -2.05 -8.56 -10.50
CA SER A 10 -3.11 -7.62 -10.90
C SER A 10 -4.40 -8.29 -11.37
N ASN A 11 -4.35 -9.54 -11.83
CA ASN A 11 -5.52 -10.29 -12.31
C ASN A 11 -6.23 -11.12 -11.22
N ASN A 12 -5.66 -11.26 -10.02
CA ASN A 12 -6.20 -12.15 -8.98
C ASN A 12 -6.49 -11.45 -7.65
N LEU A 13 -6.40 -10.12 -7.61
CA LEU A 13 -6.85 -9.34 -6.46
C LEU A 13 -8.40 -9.36 -6.41
N PRO A 14 -9.00 -9.35 -5.20
CA PRO A 14 -10.43 -9.16 -5.05
C PRO A 14 -10.80 -7.75 -5.51
N LYS A 15 -11.99 -7.56 -6.08
CA LYS A 15 -12.47 -6.20 -6.38
C LYS A 15 -12.78 -5.47 -5.08
N VAL A 16 -12.18 -4.29 -4.91
CA VAL A 16 -12.45 -3.41 -3.76
C VAL A 16 -12.87 -2.07 -4.32
N ASN A 17 -14.13 -1.71 -4.09
CA ASN A 17 -14.70 -0.43 -4.51
C ASN A 17 -14.61 0.58 -3.36
N MET A 18 -14.53 1.87 -3.69
CA MET A 18 -14.47 2.94 -2.68
C MET A 18 -15.68 2.93 -1.75
N VAL A 19 -16.86 2.51 -2.24
CA VAL A 19 -18.07 2.35 -1.41
C VAL A 19 -17.86 1.29 -0.32
N MET A 20 -17.21 0.17 -0.63
CA MET A 20 -16.88 -0.89 0.34
C MET A 20 -15.92 -0.37 1.41
N VAL A 21 -14.95 0.44 0.99
CA VAL A 21 -13.96 1.05 1.89
C VAL A 21 -14.65 2.03 2.84
N LEU A 22 -15.50 2.91 2.32
CA LEU A 22 -16.23 3.89 3.12
C LEU A 22 -17.19 3.22 4.11
N ASP A 23 -17.94 2.21 3.66
CA ASP A 23 -18.85 1.45 4.53
C ASP A 23 -18.11 0.75 5.67
N PHE A 24 -16.99 0.08 5.36
CA PHE A 24 -16.14 -0.54 6.38
C PHE A 24 -15.59 0.46 7.40
N LEU A 25 -15.11 1.62 6.94
CA LEU A 25 -14.56 2.66 7.82
C LEU A 25 -15.64 3.34 8.67
N ALA A 26 -16.86 3.47 8.16
CA ALA A 26 -17.98 4.06 8.88
C ALA A 26 -18.53 3.12 9.96
N ASN A 27 -18.63 1.83 9.64
CA ASN A 27 -19.22 0.82 10.53
C ASN A 27 -18.23 0.25 11.55
N ASN A 28 -16.93 0.50 11.40
CA ASN A 28 -15.91 -0.05 12.29
C ASN A 28 -15.44 0.99 13.33
N PRO A 29 -15.73 0.78 14.63
CA PRO A 29 -15.45 1.77 15.67
C PRO A 29 -13.96 2.10 15.82
N LEU A 30 -13.07 1.22 15.35
CA LEU A 30 -11.63 1.44 15.35
C LEU A 30 -11.21 2.61 14.44
N TYR A 31 -11.99 2.90 13.40
CA TYR A 31 -11.69 3.92 12.39
C TYR A 31 -12.63 5.13 12.47
N THR A 32 -13.72 5.02 13.23
CA THR A 32 -14.69 6.08 13.51
C THR A 32 -14.16 7.13 14.51
N SER A 33 -13.08 6.81 15.26
CA SER A 33 -12.48 7.75 16.22
C SER A 33 -11.88 8.99 15.52
N ALA A 34 -12.02 10.16 16.16
CA ALA A 34 -11.53 11.44 15.63
C ALA A 34 -10.02 11.43 15.32
N GLU A 35 -9.24 10.66 16.08
CA GLU A 35 -7.80 10.51 15.86
C GLU A 35 -7.44 9.80 14.55
N VAL A 36 -8.31 8.90 14.09
CA VAL A 36 -8.09 8.09 12.89
C VAL A 36 -8.68 8.79 11.67
N ARG A 37 -9.84 9.45 11.81
CA ARG A 37 -10.53 10.21 10.75
C ARG A 37 -9.71 11.39 10.18
N GLY A 38 -8.74 11.91 10.93
CA GLY A 38 -7.91 13.04 10.53
C GLY A 38 -6.62 12.65 9.76
N VAL A 39 -5.48 13.07 10.30
CA VAL A 39 -4.16 12.96 9.67
C VAL A 39 -3.73 11.50 9.40
N LYS A 40 -4.17 10.54 10.22
CA LYS A 40 -3.78 9.13 10.05
C LYS A 40 -4.36 8.50 8.79
N LEU A 41 -5.65 8.75 8.49
CA LEU A 41 -6.27 8.29 7.25
C LEU A 41 -5.61 8.95 6.03
N SER A 42 -5.46 10.29 6.05
CA SER A 42 -4.92 11.03 4.91
C SER A 42 -3.46 10.73 4.60
N THR A 43 -2.62 10.48 5.62
CA THR A 43 -1.21 10.08 5.42
C THR A 43 -1.06 8.64 4.94
N SER A 44 -1.88 7.72 5.47
CA SER A 44 -1.81 6.29 5.13
C SER A 44 -2.43 5.96 3.78
N ALA A 45 -3.42 6.75 3.35
CA ALA A 45 -4.07 6.60 2.05
C ALA A 45 -3.19 7.08 0.88
N ARG A 46 -2.11 7.81 1.15
CA ARG A 46 -1.19 8.33 0.11
C ARG A 46 -0.68 7.21 -0.77
N GLU A 47 -0.81 7.42 -2.08
CA GLU A 47 -0.33 6.48 -3.10
C GLU A 47 1.17 6.21 -2.96
N SER A 48 1.96 7.28 -2.79
CA SER A 48 3.41 7.21 -2.63
C SER A 48 3.84 6.32 -1.46
N TYR A 49 3.10 6.32 -0.35
CA TYR A 49 3.38 5.45 0.78
C TYR A 49 2.93 4.02 0.51
N GLY A 50 1.67 3.81 0.12
CA GLY A 50 1.12 2.47 -0.06
C GLY A 50 1.89 1.65 -1.11
N ASP A 51 2.27 2.29 -2.22
CA ASP A 51 2.95 1.62 -3.33
C ASP A 51 4.38 1.18 -3.03
N ASP A 52 5.05 1.92 -2.14
CA ASP A 52 6.43 1.66 -1.79
C ASP A 52 6.55 0.79 -0.54
N ALA A 53 5.62 0.90 0.40
CA ALA A 53 5.65 0.18 1.68
C ALA A 53 5.12 -1.26 1.58
N ILE A 54 4.18 -1.54 0.67
CA ILE A 54 3.51 -2.84 0.56
C ILE A 54 4.32 -3.80 -0.35
N GLY A 55 4.49 -5.03 0.11
CA GLY A 55 5.12 -6.10 -0.65
C GLY A 55 4.70 -7.49 -0.17
N TYR A 56 5.22 -8.52 -0.85
CA TYR A 56 4.91 -9.94 -0.59
C TYR A 56 3.42 -10.21 -0.44
N VAL A 57 2.62 -9.68 -1.37
CA VAL A 57 1.16 -9.85 -1.36
C VAL A 57 0.81 -11.25 -1.82
N GLN A 58 0.00 -11.95 -1.03
CA GLN A 58 -0.51 -13.28 -1.33
C GLN A 58 -2.03 -13.29 -1.17
N VAL A 59 -2.70 -14.07 -1.99
CA VAL A 59 -4.16 -14.14 -2.07
C VAL A 59 -4.60 -15.58 -1.87
N GLN A 60 -5.71 -15.79 -1.17
CA GLN A 60 -6.36 -17.08 -1.03
C GLN A 60 -7.87 -16.84 -1.15
N ARG A 61 -8.55 -17.70 -1.92
CA ARG A 61 -10.01 -17.70 -2.02
C ARG A 61 -10.55 -18.97 -1.39
N GLN A 62 -11.53 -18.83 -0.52
CA GLN A 62 -12.25 -19.92 0.12
C GLN A 62 -13.75 -19.67 -0.06
N GLY A 63 -14.35 -20.29 -1.09
CA GLY A 63 -15.75 -20.04 -1.45
C GLY A 63 -15.97 -18.58 -1.88
N GLN A 64 -16.81 -17.85 -1.16
CA GLN A 64 -17.14 -16.45 -1.39
C GLN A 64 -16.14 -15.47 -0.74
N GLU A 65 -15.32 -15.96 0.19
CA GLU A 65 -14.37 -15.11 0.92
C GLU A 65 -13.00 -15.10 0.25
N CYS A 66 -12.46 -13.89 0.06
CA CYS A 66 -11.10 -13.68 -0.41
C CYS A 66 -10.25 -13.09 0.72
N THR A 67 -9.18 -13.81 1.07
CA THR A 67 -8.17 -13.38 2.03
C THR A 67 -6.93 -12.90 1.31
N VAL A 68 -6.54 -11.65 1.54
CA VAL A 68 -5.29 -11.06 1.06
C VAL A 68 -4.37 -10.82 2.24
N LYS A 69 -3.15 -11.36 2.18
CA LYS A 69 -2.10 -11.06 3.16
C LYS A 69 -0.98 -10.27 2.51
N ALA A 70 -0.46 -9.28 3.22
CA ALA A 70 0.62 -8.43 2.75
C ALA A 70 1.63 -8.15 3.84
N ARG A 71 2.85 -7.78 3.43
CA ARG A 71 3.92 -7.29 4.32
C ARG A 71 4.12 -5.81 4.10
N ILE A 72 4.06 -5.03 5.18
CA ILE A 72 4.10 -3.57 5.14
C ILE A 72 5.36 -3.09 5.85
N THR A 73 6.22 -2.40 5.11
CA THR A 73 7.47 -1.86 5.64
C THR A 73 7.22 -0.60 6.46
N PRO A 74 7.70 -0.50 7.70
CA PRO A 74 7.60 0.73 8.48
C PRO A 74 8.37 1.87 7.82
N GLU A 75 7.74 3.04 7.77
CA GLU A 75 8.33 4.28 7.27
C GLU A 75 9.55 4.74 8.06
N HIS A 76 9.44 4.83 9.38
CA HIS A 76 10.52 5.37 10.24
C HIS A 76 11.64 4.36 10.54
N LYS A 77 11.49 3.09 10.15
CA LYS A 77 12.47 2.03 10.39
C LYS A 77 12.47 1.01 9.24
N VAL A 78 12.85 1.46 8.05
CA VAL A 78 12.76 0.66 6.80
C VAL A 78 13.51 -0.69 6.82
N LYS A 79 14.44 -0.89 7.77
CA LYS A 79 15.20 -2.14 7.99
C LYS A 79 14.57 -3.08 9.02
N SER A 80 13.58 -2.62 9.78
CA SER A 80 12.88 -3.45 10.76
C SER A 80 12.01 -4.50 10.09
N LYS A 81 11.64 -5.53 10.86
CA LYS A 81 10.69 -6.57 10.43
C LYS A 81 9.43 -5.89 9.85
N PRO A 82 9.00 -6.22 8.63
CA PRO A 82 7.77 -5.68 8.07
C PRO A 82 6.56 -6.22 8.84
N TYR A 83 5.54 -5.39 9.01
CA TYR A 83 4.29 -5.77 9.66
C TYR A 83 3.48 -6.70 8.74
N ARG A 84 2.87 -7.74 9.32
CA ARG A 84 1.91 -8.58 8.60
C ARG A 84 0.51 -8.00 8.72
N CYS A 85 -0.14 -7.85 7.58
CA CYS A 85 -1.53 -7.42 7.51
C CYS A 85 -2.34 -8.45 6.72
N THR A 86 -3.54 -8.71 7.22
CA THR A 86 -4.52 -9.61 6.63
C THR A 86 -5.79 -8.82 6.35
N PHE A 87 -6.28 -8.90 5.12
CA PHE A 87 -7.51 -8.33 4.63
C PHE A 87 -8.43 -9.48 4.22
N VAL A 88 -9.71 -9.41 4.60
CA VAL A 88 -10.72 -10.40 4.22
C VAL A 88 -11.94 -9.67 3.70
N CYS A 89 -12.42 -10.05 2.53
CA CYS A 89 -13.68 -9.55 1.96
C CYS A 89 -14.54 -10.69 1.45
N ASN A 90 -15.85 -10.45 1.38
CA ASN A 90 -16.78 -11.27 0.62
C ASN A 90 -16.88 -10.71 -0.80
N GLU A 91 -16.51 -11.52 -1.81
CA GLU A 91 -16.55 -11.13 -3.22
C GLU A 91 -17.97 -11.11 -3.80
N GLU A 92 -18.94 -11.82 -3.20
CA GLU A 92 -20.34 -11.87 -3.67
C GLU A 92 -21.17 -10.70 -3.13
N THR A 93 -21.04 -10.39 -1.84
CA THR A 93 -21.77 -9.28 -1.21
C THR A 93 -21.05 -7.94 -1.36
N GLU A 94 -19.86 -7.92 -1.97
CA GLU A 94 -19.00 -6.74 -2.05
C GLU A 94 -18.81 -6.06 -0.67
N CYS A 95 -18.44 -6.83 0.36
CA CYS A 95 -18.23 -6.29 1.71
C CYS A 95 -16.84 -6.63 2.24
N ILE A 96 -16.18 -5.64 2.87
CA ILE A 96 -14.94 -5.89 3.63
C ILE A 96 -15.35 -6.46 4.98
N ILE A 97 -14.94 -7.70 5.27
CA ILE A 97 -15.26 -8.39 6.53
C ILE A 97 -14.31 -7.92 7.63
N SER A 98 -13.01 -7.94 7.37
CA SER A 98 -12.02 -7.56 8.38
C SER A 98 -10.68 -7.15 7.78
N VAL A 99 -9.98 -6.29 8.52
CA VAL A 99 -8.61 -5.88 8.20
C VAL A 99 -7.80 -5.79 9.48
N CYS A 100 -6.82 -6.66 9.62
CA CYS A 100 -6.05 -6.84 10.84
C CYS A 100 -4.55 -6.66 10.57
N CYS A 101 -3.86 -5.96 11.47
CA CYS A 101 -2.40 -5.91 11.49
C CYS A 101 -1.90 -6.70 12.70
N GLU A 102 -1.14 -7.77 12.47
CA GLU A 102 -0.76 -8.74 13.51
C GLU A 102 0.38 -8.23 14.40
N ASP A 103 1.32 -7.48 13.82
CA ASP A 103 2.59 -7.14 14.48
C ASP A 103 2.60 -5.70 15.07
N CYS A 104 1.48 -4.96 15.04
CA CYS A 104 1.44 -3.54 15.42
C CYS A 104 0.74 -3.31 16.76
N ALA A 105 1.38 -2.54 17.65
CA ALA A 105 0.80 -2.15 18.94
C ALA A 105 -0.50 -1.33 18.81
N ALA A 106 -0.65 -0.58 17.71
CA ALA A 106 -1.85 0.21 17.42
C ALA A 106 -2.92 -0.56 16.63
N SER A 107 -2.78 -1.89 16.48
CA SER A 107 -3.75 -2.72 15.74
C SER A 107 -5.16 -2.65 16.31
N LEU A 108 -5.28 -2.54 17.64
CA LEU A 108 -6.54 -2.41 18.38
C LEU A 108 -7.22 -1.03 18.23
N GLY A 109 -6.56 -0.03 17.64
CA GLY A 109 -7.06 1.35 17.56
C GLY A 109 -7.00 1.94 16.15
N GLY A 110 -7.02 1.10 15.12
CA GLY A 110 -6.91 1.56 13.73
C GLY A 110 -5.49 1.94 13.36
N CYS A 111 -4.67 0.94 13.01
CA CYS A 111 -3.28 1.19 12.62
C CYS A 111 -3.14 1.71 11.19
N LYS A 112 -2.08 2.47 10.93
CA LYS A 112 -1.75 2.99 9.59
C LYS A 112 -1.59 1.91 8.52
N HIS A 113 -1.15 0.72 8.94
CA HIS A 113 -0.87 -0.40 8.05
C HIS A 113 -2.15 -0.99 7.45
N ALA A 114 -3.21 -1.11 8.25
CA ALA A 114 -4.51 -1.60 7.80
C ALA A 114 -5.12 -0.65 6.75
N ILE A 115 -5.12 0.65 7.03
CA ILE A 115 -5.59 1.67 6.08
C ILE A 115 -4.78 1.64 4.78
N ALA A 116 -3.45 1.59 4.89
CA ALA A 116 -2.58 1.55 3.71
C ALA A 116 -2.89 0.34 2.83
N LEU A 117 -3.18 -0.83 3.41
CA LEU A 117 -3.55 -2.03 2.67
C LEU A 117 -4.89 -1.88 1.95
N ILE A 118 -5.93 -1.39 2.62
CA ILE A 118 -7.27 -1.21 2.04
C ILE A 118 -7.21 -0.22 0.86
N MET A 119 -6.58 0.93 1.08
CA MET A 119 -6.47 1.98 0.07
C MET A 119 -5.60 1.54 -1.11
N TRP A 120 -4.55 0.75 -0.86
CA TRP A 120 -3.74 0.16 -1.91
C TRP A 120 -4.54 -0.86 -2.73
N LEU A 121 -5.32 -1.73 -2.09
CA LEU A 121 -6.18 -2.69 -2.79
C LEU A 121 -7.17 -1.98 -3.70
N ASN A 122 -7.90 -0.98 -3.17
CA ASN A 122 -8.84 -0.16 -3.94
C ASN A 122 -8.22 0.40 -5.22
N ARG A 123 -7.04 1.04 -5.11
CA ARG A 123 -6.32 1.58 -6.28
C ARG A 123 -5.92 0.50 -7.28
N ARG A 124 -5.43 -0.66 -6.81
CA ARG A 124 -4.98 -1.74 -7.71
C ARG A 124 -6.12 -2.46 -8.41
N THR A 125 -7.33 -2.37 -7.87
CA THR A 125 -8.52 -2.98 -8.45
C THR A 125 -9.26 -2.03 -9.40
N GLU A 126 -9.09 -0.72 -9.22
CA GLU A 126 -9.61 0.32 -10.10
C GLU A 126 -8.69 0.62 -11.31
N GLU A 127 -7.38 0.34 -11.22
CA GLU A 127 -6.46 0.48 -12.36
C GLU A 127 -6.91 -0.38 -13.56
N PRO A 128 -7.08 0.18 -14.79
CA PRO A 128 -7.57 -0.56 -15.94
C PRO A 128 -6.62 -1.70 -16.32
N SER A 129 -7.16 -2.75 -16.95
CA SER A 129 -6.41 -3.94 -17.38
C SER A 129 -5.27 -3.55 -18.33
N CYS A 130 -4.08 -3.34 -17.78
CA CYS A 130 -2.88 -3.24 -18.58
C CYS A 130 -2.67 -4.60 -19.27
N THR A 131 -2.20 -4.57 -20.52
CA THR A 131 -1.84 -5.77 -21.28
C THR A 131 -0.74 -6.61 -20.61
N SER A 132 -0.16 -6.12 -19.51
CA SER A 132 0.84 -6.77 -18.67
C SER A 132 0.31 -7.13 -17.27
N VAL A 133 0.39 -8.41 -16.90
CA VAL A 133 0.12 -8.84 -15.52
C VAL A 133 1.24 -8.39 -14.58
N LYS A 134 0.91 -7.61 -13.54
CA LYS A 134 1.87 -7.12 -12.54
C LYS A 134 1.93 -8.07 -11.35
N CYS A 135 3.13 -8.48 -10.95
CA CYS A 135 3.34 -9.33 -9.76
C CYS A 135 3.60 -8.49 -8.51
N TYR A 136 2.83 -8.74 -7.45
CA TYR A 136 2.94 -8.09 -6.14
C TYR A 136 3.66 -8.95 -5.09
N TRP A 137 4.04 -10.19 -5.44
CA TRP A 137 4.92 -11.03 -4.64
C TRP A 137 6.39 -10.61 -4.80
N ARG A 138 6.71 -9.43 -4.28
CA ARG A 138 8.06 -8.86 -4.33
C ARG A 138 8.37 -8.08 -3.06
N LYS A 139 9.66 -7.83 -2.81
CA LYS A 139 10.10 -6.97 -1.71
C LYS A 139 9.57 -5.54 -1.91
N ALA A 140 9.08 -4.93 -0.84
CA ALA A 140 8.62 -3.55 -0.83
C ALA A 140 9.76 -2.58 -1.20
N LYS A 141 9.50 -1.60 -2.05
CA LYS A 141 10.53 -0.65 -2.52
C LYS A 141 11.14 0.13 -1.36
N LEU A 142 10.32 0.51 -0.38
CA LEU A 142 10.72 1.29 0.79
C LEU A 142 11.81 0.57 1.61
N SER A 143 11.77 -0.76 1.66
CA SER A 143 12.81 -1.58 2.31
C SER A 143 14.15 -1.66 1.54
N THR A 144 14.25 -0.99 0.39
CA THR A 144 15.47 -0.84 -0.42
C THR A 144 16.17 0.49 -0.13
N VAL A 145 15.47 1.47 0.45
CA VAL A 145 16.05 2.78 0.82
C VAL A 145 17.22 2.58 1.77
N GLY A 146 18.38 3.17 1.45
CA GLY A 146 19.62 2.99 2.20
C GLY A 146 20.40 1.69 1.92
N SER A 147 20.03 0.95 0.87
CA SER A 147 20.77 -0.23 0.38
C SER A 147 21.75 0.10 -0.77
N SER A 148 21.79 1.36 -1.23
CA SER A 148 22.64 1.80 -2.32
C SER A 148 24.10 1.95 -1.90
N LEU A 149 24.95 1.09 -2.48
CA LEU A 149 26.42 1.15 -2.61
C LEU A 149 27.22 1.34 -1.31
N LYS A 150 27.64 0.24 -0.69
CA LYS A 150 28.66 0.23 0.36
C LYS A 150 30.08 0.52 -0.16
N PHE A 151 30.29 0.41 -1.48
CA PHE A 151 31.58 0.62 -2.12
C PHE A 151 31.35 1.35 -3.44
N ILE A 152 31.95 2.53 -3.56
CA ILE A 152 32.17 3.19 -4.84
C ILE A 152 33.57 2.75 -5.28
N LYS A 153 33.71 2.14 -6.47
CA LYS A 153 35.05 1.85 -7.00
C LYS A 153 35.70 3.19 -7.32
N THR A 154 37.00 3.34 -7.03
CA THR A 154 37.75 4.57 -7.32
C THR A 154 37.67 4.96 -8.80
N ALA A 155 37.49 3.99 -9.70
CA ALA A 155 37.24 4.21 -11.13
C ALA A 155 35.94 4.99 -11.43
N ASP A 156 34.92 4.88 -10.58
CA ASP A 156 33.64 5.61 -10.75
C ASP A 156 33.73 7.05 -10.20
N LEU A 157 34.76 7.37 -9.41
CA LEU A 157 35.04 8.74 -8.93
C LEU A 157 35.86 9.56 -9.94
N VAL A 158 36.56 8.88 -10.85
CA VAL A 158 37.34 9.54 -11.91
C VAL A 158 36.45 9.73 -13.13
N THR A 159 35.59 10.74 -13.09
CA THR A 159 35.07 11.33 -14.34
C THR A 159 36.00 12.47 -14.75
N PRO A 160 36.57 12.46 -15.95
CA PRO A 160 37.32 13.60 -16.45
C PRO A 160 36.38 14.80 -16.57
N ILE A 161 36.86 15.96 -16.11
CA ILE A 161 36.22 17.27 -16.18
C ILE A 161 35.96 17.60 -17.66
N SER A 162 34.82 17.18 -18.23
CA SER A 162 34.27 17.74 -19.46
C SER A 162 32.89 17.15 -19.79
N LYS A 163 31.81 17.88 -19.46
CA LYS A 163 30.78 18.38 -20.39
C LYS A 163 29.48 18.71 -19.67
N LYS A 164 28.93 19.86 -20.05
CA LYS A 164 27.83 20.61 -19.44
C LYS A 164 26.53 19.81 -19.29
N ALA A 165 25.86 20.09 -18.17
CA ALA A 165 24.48 19.73 -17.87
C ALA A 165 23.48 20.23 -18.92
N LYS A 166 22.47 19.40 -19.21
CA LYS A 166 21.12 19.83 -19.60
C LYS A 166 20.11 18.97 -18.84
N THR A 167 19.68 19.49 -17.69
CA THR A 167 18.53 18.98 -16.93
C THR A 167 17.27 19.46 -17.63
N SER A 168 16.59 18.59 -18.38
CA SER A 168 15.21 18.85 -18.82
C SER A 168 14.27 18.57 -17.65
N LYS A 169 13.76 19.63 -17.03
CA LYS A 169 12.61 19.57 -16.12
C LYS A 169 11.39 19.11 -16.93
N LEU A 170 10.79 17.98 -16.59
CA LEU A 170 9.39 17.71 -16.90
C LEU A 170 8.63 17.81 -15.59
N ASN A 171 7.82 18.86 -15.48
CA ASN A 171 6.89 19.05 -14.38
C ASN A 171 5.79 17.99 -14.49
N LEU A 172 5.57 17.19 -13.44
CA LEU A 172 4.32 16.48 -13.26
C LEU A 172 3.43 17.33 -12.36
N PRO A 173 2.16 17.58 -12.73
CA PRO A 173 1.24 18.32 -11.89
C PRO A 173 0.97 17.53 -10.61
N THR A 174 1.20 18.17 -9.47
CA THR A 174 0.72 17.72 -8.16
C THR A 174 -0.80 17.76 -8.21
N SER A 175 -1.41 16.61 -8.43
CA SER A 175 -2.80 16.37 -8.08
C SER A 175 -2.87 16.35 -6.56
N ASP A 176 -2.98 17.54 -5.97
CA ASP A 176 -3.35 17.68 -4.57
C ASP A 176 -4.74 17.08 -4.43
N GLY A 177 -4.86 16.00 -3.64
CA GLY A 177 -6.08 15.20 -3.42
C GLY A 177 -7.23 15.99 -2.80
N SER A 178 -7.72 16.99 -3.53
CA SER A 178 -8.77 17.95 -3.17
C SER A 178 -10.11 17.25 -2.94
N PHE A 179 -10.32 16.09 -3.57
CA PHE A 179 -11.54 15.32 -3.41
C PHE A 179 -11.77 14.78 -1.99
N LEU A 180 -10.70 14.38 -1.29
CA LEU A 180 -10.83 13.86 0.08
C LEU A 180 -10.99 14.97 1.12
N LYS A 181 -10.67 16.22 0.79
CA LYS A 181 -10.92 17.37 1.68
C LYS A 181 -12.39 17.74 1.74
N GLU A 182 -13.11 17.60 0.63
CA GLU A 182 -14.52 17.98 0.51
C GLU A 182 -15.47 17.04 1.31
N ILE A 183 -15.01 15.83 1.64
CA ILE A 183 -15.77 14.84 2.43
C ILE A 183 -15.52 15.00 3.94
N VAL A 184 -14.46 15.71 4.34
CA VAL A 184 -14.11 15.94 5.77
C VAL A 184 -14.88 17.11 6.39
N GLU A 185 -15.53 17.94 5.57
CA GLU A 185 -16.27 19.14 6.01
C GLU A 185 -17.80 18.94 6.11
N LYS A 186 -18.30 17.70 6.10
CA LYS A 186 -19.71 17.39 6.37
C LYS A 186 -19.91 16.49 7.59
#